data_AF-R9LQY4-F1
#
_entry.id   AF-R9LQY4-F1
#
_cell.length_a   1.000
_cell.length_b   1.000
_cell.length_c   1.000
_cell.angle_alpha   90.00
_cell.angle_beta   90.00
_cell.angle_gamma   90.00
#
_symmetry.space_group_name_H-M   'P 1'
#
loop_
_entity.id
_entity.type
_entity.pdbx_description
1 polymer ?
#
loop_
_entity_poly.entity_id
_entity_poly.type
_entity_poly.pdbx_seq_one_letter_code
_entity_poly.pdbx_strand_id
1 'polypeptide(L)' 'MKEKEEKKQNVPKRRFPGFTEPWEQRKLGEIAKVTMGQSPKGSSYSEFPNRYI' A
#
# COMPACT_ATOMS: atom_id res chain seq x y z
N MET A 1 35.91 -22.73 5.71
CA MET A 1 34.87 -21.69 5.90
C MET A 1 34.17 -21.53 4.55
N LYS A 2 32.94 -22.02 4.39
CA LYS A 2 32.13 -21.75 3.19
C LYS A 2 30.95 -20.92 3.67
N GLU A 3 31.02 -19.63 3.38
CA GLU A 3 29.96 -18.66 3.55
C GLU A 3 28.75 -19.18 2.77
N LYS A 4 27.68 -19.55 3.48
CA LYS A 4 26.42 -19.89 2.83
C LYS A 4 25.86 -18.59 2.30
N GLU A 5 26.02 -18.38 1.00
CA GLU A 5 25.33 -17.34 0.26
C GLU A 5 23.83 -17.63 0.37
N GLU A 6 23.21 -17.07 1.40
CA GLU A 6 21.78 -17.17 1.65
C GLU A 6 21.10 -16.36 0.56
N LYS A 7 20.84 -17.01 -0.60
CA LYS A 7 19.94 -16.49 -1.63
C LYS A 7 18.61 -16.24 -0.92
N LYS A 8 18.39 -15.01 -0.46
CA LYS A 8 17.09 -14.53 0.00
C LYS A 8 16.14 -14.72 -1.18
N GLN A 9 15.43 -15.84 -1.19
CA GLN A 9 14.29 -16.00 -2.07
C GLN A 9 13.33 -14.91 -1.66
N ASN A 10 12.98 -14.01 -2.59
CA ASN A 10 11.93 -13.01 -2.39
C ASN A 10 10.55 -13.68 -2.34
N VAL A 11 10.45 -14.86 -1.72
CA VAL A 11 9.27 -15.70 -1.58
C VAL A 11 8.96 -15.77 -0.08
N PRO A 12 7.95 -15.04 0.41
CA PRO A 12 7.42 -15.19 1.74
C PRO A 12 7.12 -16.64 2.12
N LYS A 13 7.41 -16.98 3.38
CA LYS A 13 7.17 -18.31 3.97
C LYS A 13 5.68 -18.70 4.02
N ARG A 14 4.77 -17.72 4.00
CA ARG A 14 3.31 -17.93 3.99
C ARG A 14 2.69 -17.18 2.81
N ARG A 15 1.89 -17.88 2.00
CA ARG A 15 1.20 -17.35 0.82
C ARG A 15 -0.06 -18.17 0.53
N PHE A 16 -0.95 -17.60 -0.29
CA PHE A 16 -2.07 -18.34 -0.85
C PHE A 16 -1.60 -19.28 -1.97
N PRO A 17 -2.25 -20.45 -2.15
CA PRO A 17 -1.94 -21.36 -3.24
C PRO A 17 -2.13 -20.67 -4.59
N GLY A 18 -1.27 -20.98 -5.57
CA GLY A 18 -1.26 -20.35 -6.90
C GLY A 18 -0.39 -19.09 -7.01
N PHE A 19 0.09 -18.52 -5.91
CA PHE A 19 1.02 -17.37 -5.92
C PHE A 19 2.44 -17.81 -5.55
N THR A 20 3.11 -18.53 -6.45
CA THR A 20 4.46 -19.11 -6.22
C THR A 20 5.60 -18.21 -6.68
N GLU A 21 5.32 -17.23 -7.53
CA GLU A 21 6.35 -16.37 -8.15
C GLU A 21 7.07 -15.48 -7.12
N PRO A 22 8.39 -15.25 -7.27
CA PRO A 22 9.14 -14.36 -6.39
C PRO A 22 8.61 -12.92 -6.46
N TRP A 23 8.63 -12.20 -5.33
CA TRP A 23 8.37 -10.75 -5.34
C TRP A 23 9.48 -10.03 -6.09
N GLU A 24 9.07 -9.04 -6.88
CA GLU A 24 9.94 -8.07 -7.50
C GLU A 24 9.80 -6.70 -6.83
N GLN A 25 10.90 -5.96 -6.75
CA GLN A 25 10.87 -4.59 -6.25
C GLN A 25 10.43 -3.65 -7.38
N ARG A 26 9.40 -2.85 -7.13
CA ARG A 26 8.87 -1.84 -8.08
C ARG A 26 8.75 -0.48 -7.43
N LYS A 27 8.87 0.59 -8.21
CA LYS A 27 8.60 1.95 -7.73
C LYS A 27 7.09 2.19 -7.71
N LEU A 28 6.58 2.72 -6.60
CA LEU A 28 5.15 2.96 -6.42
C LEU A 28 4.53 3.81 -7.54
N GLY A 29 5.23 4.85 -7.99
CA GLY A 29 4.74 5.73 -9.06
C GLY A 29 4.65 5.09 -10.44
N GLU A 30 5.28 3.92 -10.66
CA GLU A 30 5.17 3.17 -11.93
C GLU A 30 3.95 2.24 -11.94
N ILE A 31 3.54 1.76 -10.77
CA ILE A 31 2.46 0.77 -10.64
C ILE A 31 1.12 1.38 -10.19
N ALA A 32 1.14 2.58 -9.62
CA ALA A 32 -0.06 3.21 -9.06
C ALA A 32 -0.06 4.73 -9.29
N LYS A 33 -1.23 5.26 -9.64
CA LYS A 33 -1.47 6.71 -9.69
C LYS A 33 -1.73 7.23 -8.29
N VAL A 34 -0.90 8.17 -7.84
CA VAL A 34 -1.13 8.86 -6.56
C VAL A 34 -2.29 9.84 -6.72
N THR A 35 -3.35 9.64 -5.93
CA THR A 35 -4.49 10.56 -5.85
C THR A 35 -4.66 11.06 -4.43
N MET A 36 -4.96 12.33 -4.26
CA MET A 36 -5.26 12.91 -2.94
C MET A 36 -6.62 12.41 -2.46
N GLY A 37 -6.74 12.18 -1.15
CA GLY A 37 -8.03 11.91 -0.53
C GLY A 37 -9.00 13.07 -0.78
N GLN A 38 -10.22 12.76 -1.19
CA GLN A 38 -11.30 13.74 -1.25
C GLN A 38 -11.98 13.73 0.11
N SER A 39 -11.56 14.62 1.00
CA SER A 39 -12.39 14.93 2.17
C SER A 39 -13.63 15.67 1.67
N PRO A 40 -14.85 15.19 1.99
CA PRO A 40 -16.06 15.94 1.77
C PRO A 40 -15.93 17.37 2.35
N LYS A 41 -16.54 18.36 1.69
CA LYS A 41 -16.55 19.74 2.18
C LYS A 41 -17.07 19.75 3.62
N GLY A 42 -16.54 20.59 4.51
CA GLY A 42 -16.98 20.64 5.92
C GLY A 42 -18.51 20.75 6.10
N SER A 43 -19.19 21.38 5.14
CA SER A 43 -20.65 21.47 5.07
C SER A 43 -21.39 20.15 4.84
N SER A 44 -20.73 19.07 4.42
CA SER A 44 -21.35 17.75 4.31
C SER A 44 -21.49 17.03 5.64
N TYR A 45 -20.79 17.50 6.68
CA TYR A 45 -20.79 16.90 8.01
C TYR A 45 -21.71 17.62 8.99
N SER A 46 -22.27 18.78 8.62
CA SER A 46 -23.13 19.56 9.49
C SER A 46 -24.37 20.08 8.75
N GLU A 47 -25.54 19.74 9.29
CA GLU A 47 -26.83 20.32 8.86
C GLU A 47 -26.97 21.80 9.25
N PHE A 48 -26.09 22.29 10.14
CA PHE A 48 -26.09 23.66 10.65
C PHE A 48 -24.68 24.29 10.53
N PRO A 49 -24.32 24.84 9.37
CA PRO A 49 -22.96 25.30 9.08
C PRO A 49 -22.49 26.49 9.95
N ASN A 50 -23.39 27.16 10.67
CA ASN A 50 -23.10 28.44 11.38
C ASN A 50 -23.34 28.39 12.91
N ARG A 51 -23.42 27.22 13.55
CA ARG A 51 -23.75 27.15 14.99
C ARG A 51 -22.56 27.37 15.94
N TYR A 52 -21.34 27.51 15.42
CA TYR A 52 -20.15 27.76 16.23
C TYR A 52 -19.44 29.03 15.78
N ILE A 53 -20.06 30.17 16.09
CA ILE A 53 -19.43 31.49 16.16
C ILE A 53 -20.06 32.22 17.35
#